data_AF-A0A6P7NJM3-F1
#
_entry.id   AF-A0A6P7NJM3-F1
#
_cell.length_a   1.000
_cell.length_b   1.000
_cell.length_c   1.000
_cell.angle_alpha   90.00
_cell.angle_beta   90.00
_cell.angle_gamma   90.00
#
_symmetry.space_group_name_H-M   'P 1'
#
loop_
_entity.id
_entity.type
_entity.pdbx_description
1 polymer ?
#
loop_
_entity_poly.entity_id
_entity_poly.type
_entity_poly.pdbx_seq_one_letter_code
_entity_poly.pdbx_strand_id
1 'polypeptide(L)'
;MAQWGAIFSIIAALGGAALLTSVHKIEEGHTGVYYRGGALLTTTSGPGFHLMLPFITTYKSVQTTLQTDEVKNVPCGTSGGVMIYFDRIEVVNYLIPSAVYDIVRNFTADYDKALIFNKVHHELNQFCSVHSLQEVYIGLFDQIDENLKLTLQEDLTSMAPGLIIQAVRVTKPNIPESIRRNYELIGDLHSDPSAESYRGRRTCQHLDHAVFTDAVRQCTAVYADNGHSSE
;
A
#
# COMPACT_ATOMS: atom_id res chain seq x y z
N MET A 1 19.85 -37.30 52.43
CA MET A 1 18.57 -37.38 51.68
C MET A 1 18.05 -36.01 51.21
N ALA A 2 18.15 -34.93 52.02
CA ALA A 2 17.67 -33.59 51.65
C ALA A 2 18.27 -33.00 50.35
N GLN A 3 19.56 -33.24 50.08
CA GLN A 3 20.26 -32.67 48.92
C GLN A 3 19.78 -33.25 47.57
N TRP A 4 19.41 -34.54 47.54
CA TRP A 4 18.84 -35.18 46.35
C TRP A 4 17.42 -34.69 46.05
N GLY A 5 16.63 -34.41 47.09
CA GLY A 5 15.30 -33.80 46.94
C GLY A 5 15.36 -32.40 46.31
N ALA A 6 16.30 -31.57 46.76
CA ALA A 6 16.52 -30.24 46.18
C ALA A 6 16.94 -30.32 44.69
N ILE A 7 17.89 -31.20 44.35
CA ILE A 7 18.33 -31.39 42.95
C ILE A 7 17.18 -31.86 42.06
N PHE A 8 16.38 -32.82 42.52
CA PHE A 8 15.20 -33.28 41.77
C PHE A 8 14.17 -32.17 41.54
N SER A 9 13.91 -31.34 42.55
CA SER A 9 12.97 -30.22 42.41
C SER A 9 13.45 -29.18 41.38
N ILE A 10 14.76 -28.91 41.32
CA ILE A 10 15.34 -27.97 40.34
C ILE A 10 15.25 -28.53 38.93
N ILE A 11 15.61 -29.81 38.74
CA ILE A 11 15.52 -30.47 37.41
C ILE A 11 14.05 -30.55 36.95
N ALA A 12 13.13 -30.89 37.84
CA ALA A 12 11.70 -30.93 37.52
C ALA A 12 11.15 -29.54 37.17
N ALA A 13 11.56 -28.50 37.90
CA ALA A 13 11.16 -27.12 37.61
C ALA A 13 11.73 -26.63 36.27
N LEU A 14 13.01 -26.88 35.99
CA LEU A 14 13.66 -26.53 34.72
C LEU A 14 13.08 -27.31 33.54
N GLY A 15 12.83 -28.61 33.71
CA GLY A 15 12.19 -29.44 32.70
C GLY A 15 10.74 -29.02 32.43
N GLY A 16 9.97 -28.73 33.48
CA GLY A 16 8.61 -28.21 33.36
C GLY A 16 8.57 -26.85 32.65
N ALA A 17 9.46 -25.92 33.00
CA ALA A 17 9.58 -24.63 32.33
C ALA A 17 9.95 -24.79 30.84
N ALA A 18 10.91 -25.66 30.52
CA ALA A 18 11.31 -25.93 29.15
C ALA A 18 10.14 -26.47 28.31
N LEU A 19 9.35 -27.42 28.85
CA LEU A 19 8.17 -27.96 28.18
C LEU A 19 7.10 -26.90 27.92
N LEU A 20 6.85 -26.00 28.88
CA LEU A 20 5.89 -24.91 28.69
C LEU A 20 6.35 -23.94 27.59
N THR A 21 7.64 -23.66 27.50
CA THR A 21 8.20 -22.80 26.41
C THR A 21 8.30 -23.51 25.07
N SER A 22 8.15 -24.83 25.03
CA SER A 22 8.24 -25.63 23.79
C SER A 22 6.98 -25.53 22.94
N VAL A 23 5.83 -25.25 23.56
CA VAL A 23 4.56 -25.12 22.86
C VAL A 23 4.35 -23.67 22.45
N HIS A 24 4.05 -23.44 21.18
CA HIS A 24 3.57 -22.15 20.70
C HIS A 24 2.38 -22.32 19.76
N LYS A 25 1.67 -21.23 19.54
CA LYS A 25 0.50 -21.18 18.67
C LYS A 25 0.81 -20.28 17.47
N ILE A 26 0.49 -20.76 16.28
CA ILE A 26 0.43 -19.96 15.06
C ILE A 26 -1.02 -19.57 14.85
N GLU A 27 -1.28 -18.28 14.70
CA GLU A 27 -2.61 -17.75 14.46
C GLU A 27 -3.10 -18.08 13.05
N GLU A 28 -4.43 -18.10 12.89
CA GLU A 28 -5.04 -18.24 11.57
C GLU A 28 -4.55 -17.13 10.63
N GLY A 29 -4.39 -17.49 9.35
CA GLY A 29 -3.85 -16.57 8.35
C GLY A 29 -2.35 -16.33 8.41
N HIS A 30 -1.61 -17.07 9.24
CA HIS A 30 -0.15 -17.04 9.29
C HIS A 30 0.45 -18.42 8.98
N THR A 31 1.64 -18.38 8.42
CA THR A 31 2.51 -19.53 8.18
C THR A 31 3.76 -19.38 9.04
N GLY A 32 4.07 -20.38 9.85
CA GLY A 32 5.27 -20.42 10.68
C GLY A 32 6.49 -20.90 9.90
N VAL A 33 7.56 -20.12 9.99
CA VAL A 33 8.90 -20.51 9.55
C VAL A 33 9.79 -20.72 10.76
N TYR A 34 10.60 -21.77 10.72
CA TYR A 34 11.45 -22.17 11.84
C TYR A 34 12.92 -22.01 11.49
N TYR A 35 13.70 -21.58 12.47
CA TYR A 35 15.14 -21.48 12.39
C TYR A 35 15.73 -22.39 13.46
N ARG A 36 16.76 -23.16 13.12
CA ARG A 36 17.52 -23.99 14.06
C ARG A 36 18.97 -23.59 14.01
N GLY A 37 19.50 -23.07 15.11
CA GLY A 37 20.86 -22.56 15.16
C GLY A 37 21.16 -21.49 14.10
N GLY A 38 20.15 -20.69 13.72
CA GLY A 38 20.26 -19.66 12.69
C GLY A 38 19.97 -20.12 11.24
N ALA A 39 19.86 -21.43 10.98
CA ALA A 39 19.50 -21.94 9.66
C ALA A 39 17.97 -22.09 9.51
N LEU A 40 17.41 -21.60 8.41
CA LEU A 40 15.99 -21.76 8.07
C LEU A 40 15.68 -23.24 7.75
N LEU A 41 14.62 -23.77 8.37
CA LEU A 41 14.11 -25.12 8.08
C LEU A 41 13.28 -25.09 6.80
N THR A 42 13.39 -26.16 6.01
CA THR A 42 12.65 -26.33 4.75
C THR A 42 11.15 -26.53 4.94
N THR A 43 10.74 -26.99 6.12
CA THR A 43 9.34 -27.24 6.44
C THR A 43 8.71 -26.00 7.06
N THR A 44 7.66 -25.49 6.43
CA THR A 44 6.76 -24.50 7.02
C THR A 44 5.64 -25.19 7.78
N SER A 45 5.03 -24.49 8.74
CA SER A 45 3.87 -25.00 9.47
C SER A 45 2.68 -24.06 9.33
N GLY A 46 1.49 -24.63 9.13
CA GLY A 46 0.24 -23.89 9.10
C GLY A 46 -0.24 -23.45 10.49
N PRO A 47 -1.44 -22.86 10.58
CA PRO A 47 -2.03 -22.41 11.84
C PRO A 47 -2.28 -23.59 12.80
N GLY A 48 -2.23 -23.31 14.11
CA GLY A 48 -2.42 -24.30 15.16
C GLY A 48 -1.30 -24.34 16.21
N PHE A 49 -1.34 -25.36 17.07
CA PHE A 49 -0.32 -25.57 18.10
C PHE A 49 0.83 -26.40 17.57
N HIS A 50 2.05 -25.90 17.78
CA HIS A 50 3.28 -26.55 17.33
C HIS A 50 4.31 -26.64 18.46
N LEU A 51 5.15 -27.67 18.36
CA LEU A 51 6.24 -27.91 19.29
C LEU A 51 7.56 -27.45 18.68
N MET A 52 8.30 -26.66 19.44
CA MET A 52 9.65 -26.24 19.12
C MET A 52 10.61 -26.66 20.24
N LEU A 53 11.88 -26.89 19.89
CA LEU A 53 12.92 -27.18 20.86
C LEU A 53 13.38 -25.87 21.52
N PRO A 54 13.21 -25.73 22.84
CA PRO A 54 13.64 -24.52 23.53
C PRO A 54 15.16 -24.35 23.35
N PHE A 55 15.63 -23.10 23.33
CA PHE A 55 17.03 -22.67 23.16
C PHE A 55 17.66 -22.83 21.76
N ILE A 56 17.32 -23.87 20.99
CA ILE A 56 17.97 -24.13 19.69
C ILE A 56 17.11 -23.65 18.52
N THR A 57 15.79 -23.72 18.66
CA THR A 57 14.86 -23.33 17.61
C THR A 57 14.13 -22.04 17.94
N THR A 58 13.98 -21.18 16.94
CA THR A 58 13.17 -19.96 16.99
C THR A 58 12.20 -19.98 15.81
N TYR A 59 11.00 -19.45 15.98
CA TYR A 59 10.04 -19.35 14.89
C TYR A 59 9.73 -17.89 14.60
N LYS A 60 9.29 -17.62 13.36
CA LYS A 60 8.64 -16.37 12.98
C LYS A 60 7.33 -16.72 12.29
N SER A 61 6.26 -16.02 12.64
CA SER A 61 4.98 -16.11 11.95
C SER A 61 4.94 -15.10 10.81
N VAL A 62 4.86 -15.60 9.57
CA VAL A 62 4.68 -14.78 8.37
C VAL A 62 3.21 -14.78 8.02
N GLN A 63 2.62 -13.61 7.85
CA GLN A 63 1.21 -13.50 7.49
C GLN A 63 1.03 -13.82 6.00
N THR A 64 0.02 -14.62 5.69
CA THR A 64 -0.30 -15.08 4.32
C THR A 64 -1.72 -14.68 3.89
N THR A 65 -2.39 -13.88 4.70
CA THR A 65 -3.69 -13.27 4.38
C THR A 65 -3.51 -11.91 3.73
N LEU A 66 -4.63 -11.29 3.35
CA LEU A 66 -4.62 -9.91 2.87
C LEU A 66 -4.08 -8.98 3.95
N GLN A 67 -3.03 -8.25 3.60
CA GLN A 67 -2.34 -7.28 4.45
C GLN A 67 -2.30 -5.93 3.77
N THR A 68 -2.06 -4.88 4.57
CA THR A 68 -1.87 -3.52 4.07
C THR A 68 -0.59 -2.98 4.66
N ASP A 69 0.41 -2.80 3.81
CA ASP A 69 1.69 -2.25 4.20
C ASP A 69 1.65 -0.74 4.05
N GLU A 70 2.05 -0.03 5.10
CA GLU A 70 2.03 1.43 5.13
C GLU A 70 3.43 2.00 4.98
N VAL A 71 3.63 2.79 3.92
CA VAL A 71 4.84 3.60 3.71
C VAL A 71 4.49 5.04 4.06
N LYS A 72 5.26 5.66 4.96
CA LYS A 72 4.98 7.00 5.50
C LYS A 72 6.11 7.98 5.21
N ASN A 73 5.74 9.25 5.03
CA ASN A 73 6.67 10.36 4.84
C ASN A 73 7.69 10.12 3.72
N VAL A 74 7.20 9.79 2.52
CA VAL A 74 8.07 9.56 1.35
C VAL A 74 8.46 10.90 0.73
N PRO A 75 9.74 11.29 0.74
CA PRO A 75 10.18 12.50 0.04
C PRO A 75 10.17 12.29 -1.47
N CYS A 76 9.70 13.29 -2.21
CA CYS A 76 9.68 13.30 -3.67
C CYS A 76 10.22 14.63 -4.20
N GLY A 77 11.24 14.59 -5.06
CA GLY A 77 11.74 15.76 -5.76
C GLY A 77 11.02 15.96 -7.09
N THR A 78 10.30 17.08 -7.24
CA THR A 78 9.64 17.42 -8.51
C THR A 78 10.65 17.98 -9.52
N SER A 79 10.32 17.94 -10.82
CA SER A 79 11.15 18.52 -11.89
C SER A 79 11.39 20.03 -11.72
N GLY A 80 10.48 20.72 -11.02
CA GLY A 80 10.60 22.13 -10.66
C GLY A 80 11.52 22.42 -9.46
N GLY A 81 12.17 21.40 -8.89
CA GLY A 81 13.09 21.55 -7.75
C GLY A 81 12.39 21.74 -6.40
N VAL A 82 11.07 21.56 -6.34
CA VAL A 82 10.31 21.59 -5.08
C VAL A 82 10.25 20.19 -4.48
N MET A 83 10.60 20.10 -3.20
CA MET A 83 10.46 18.88 -2.40
C MET A 83 9.04 18.78 -1.85
N ILE A 84 8.38 17.66 -2.13
CA ILE A 84 7.07 17.29 -1.57
C ILE A 84 7.19 16.00 -0.76
N TYR A 85 6.21 15.75 0.10
CA TYR A 85 6.17 14.54 0.91
C TYR A 85 4.83 13.83 0.75
N PHE A 86 4.84 12.53 0.48
CA PHE A 86 3.64 11.72 0.56
C PHE A 86 3.50 11.21 2.00
N ASP A 87 2.41 11.59 2.66
CA ASP A 87 2.20 11.30 4.08
C ASP A 87 1.99 9.80 4.31
N ARG A 88 1.22 9.16 3.42
CA ARG A 88 0.90 7.74 3.50
C ARG A 88 0.68 7.12 2.12
N ILE A 89 1.27 5.96 1.90
CA ILE A 89 0.96 5.06 0.79
C ILE A 89 0.64 3.70 1.39
N GLU A 90 -0.51 3.15 1.00
CA GLU A 90 -0.99 1.85 1.44
C GLU A 90 -0.87 0.86 0.29
N VAL A 91 -0.12 -0.22 0.50
CA VAL A 91 0.03 -1.30 -0.48
C VAL A 91 -0.65 -2.54 0.06
N VAL A 92 -1.80 -2.87 -0.53
CA VAL A 92 -2.56 -4.07 -0.18
C VAL A 92 -1.96 -5.25 -0.91
N ASN A 93 -1.44 -6.23 -0.16
CA ASN A 93 -0.79 -7.40 -0.72
C ASN A 93 -1.20 -8.69 0.02
N TYR A 94 -0.89 -9.84 -0.58
CA TYR A 94 -0.94 -11.12 0.12
C TYR A 94 0.17 -12.05 -0.40
N LEU A 95 0.70 -12.88 0.50
CA LEU A 95 1.73 -13.86 0.19
C LEU A 95 1.12 -15.26 0.13
N ILE A 96 1.32 -15.97 -0.99
CA ILE A 96 0.84 -17.34 -1.14
C ILE A 96 1.61 -18.26 -0.18
N PRO A 97 0.92 -19.12 0.62
CA PRO A 97 1.56 -19.99 1.61
C PRO A 97 2.68 -20.89 1.06
N SER A 98 2.55 -21.34 -0.20
CA SER A 98 3.55 -22.19 -0.85
C SER A 98 4.87 -21.47 -1.16
N ALA A 99 4.84 -20.15 -1.31
CA ALA A 99 6.02 -19.33 -1.63
C ALA A 99 6.75 -18.82 -0.38
N VAL A 100 6.15 -18.96 0.82
CA VAL A 100 6.68 -18.40 2.07
C VAL A 100 8.13 -18.82 2.33
N TYR A 101 8.46 -20.10 2.11
CA TYR A 101 9.81 -20.59 2.34
C TYR A 101 10.84 -19.89 1.44
N ASP A 102 10.56 -19.79 0.14
CA ASP A 102 11.48 -19.20 -0.83
C ASP A 102 11.64 -17.69 -0.61
N ILE A 103 10.54 -16.98 -0.33
CA ILE A 103 10.58 -15.55 0.00
C ILE A 103 11.41 -15.30 1.25
N VAL A 104 11.17 -16.04 2.33
CA VAL A 104 11.94 -15.88 3.58
C VAL A 104 13.39 -16.29 3.39
N ARG A 105 13.69 -17.28 2.54
CA ARG A 105 15.05 -17.71 2.27
C ARG A 105 15.88 -16.65 1.54
N ASN A 106 15.26 -15.95 0.58
CA ASN A 106 15.92 -14.99 -0.30
C ASN A 106 15.88 -13.55 0.24
N PHE A 107 14.77 -13.16 0.89
CA PHE A 107 14.49 -11.79 1.33
C PHE A 107 14.29 -11.65 2.83
N THR A 108 14.44 -12.74 3.60
CA THR A 108 14.23 -12.79 5.06
C THR A 108 12.76 -12.58 5.47
N ALA A 109 12.48 -12.56 6.77
CA ALA A 109 11.10 -12.46 7.26
C ALA A 109 10.51 -11.06 7.11
N ASP A 110 11.35 -10.03 7.00
CA ASP A 110 11.03 -8.62 6.72
C ASP A 110 11.19 -8.30 5.23
N TYR A 111 10.61 -9.16 4.38
CA TYR A 111 10.65 -9.02 2.92
C TYR A 111 9.95 -7.75 2.43
N ASP A 112 8.91 -7.30 3.16
CA ASP A 112 8.10 -6.10 2.90
C ASP A 112 8.97 -4.84 2.79
N LYS A 113 9.96 -4.71 3.67
CA LYS A 113 10.88 -3.56 3.68
C LYS A 113 11.72 -3.48 2.41
N ALA A 114 12.26 -4.61 1.96
CA ALA A 114 13.14 -4.65 0.80
C ALA A 114 12.35 -4.58 -0.51
N LEU A 115 11.26 -5.34 -0.61
CA LEU A 115 10.51 -5.54 -1.84
C LEU A 115 9.44 -4.47 -2.09
N ILE A 116 8.81 -3.95 -1.05
CA ILE A 116 7.71 -2.97 -1.17
C ILE A 116 8.20 -1.59 -0.76
N PHE A 117 8.60 -1.40 0.51
CA PHE A 117 8.93 -0.07 1.04
C PHE A 117 10.02 0.63 0.22
N ASN A 118 11.18 -0.01 0.04
CA ASN A 118 12.28 0.59 -0.72
C ASN A 118 11.91 0.85 -2.19
N LYS A 119 11.13 -0.04 -2.78
CA LYS A 119 10.71 0.07 -4.18
C LYS A 119 9.74 1.22 -4.40
N VAL A 120 8.76 1.39 -3.51
CA VAL A 120 7.82 2.52 -3.52
C VAL A 120 8.57 3.86 -3.45
N HIS A 121 9.55 3.98 -2.55
CA HIS A 121 10.38 5.18 -2.45
C HIS A 121 11.13 5.48 -3.76
N HIS A 122 11.71 4.46 -4.40
CA HIS A 122 12.45 4.63 -5.65
C HIS A 122 11.53 5.04 -6.81
N GLU A 123 10.43 4.31 -7.01
CA GLU A 123 9.51 4.54 -8.12
C GLU A 123 8.79 5.89 -8.02
N LEU A 124 8.35 6.28 -6.83
CA LEU A 124 7.72 7.58 -6.66
C LEU A 124 8.70 8.72 -6.94
N ASN A 125 9.92 8.63 -6.43
CA ASN A 125 10.90 9.68 -6.68
C ASN A 125 11.29 9.76 -8.17
N GLN A 126 11.34 8.62 -8.87
CA GLN A 126 11.52 8.59 -10.32
C GLN A 126 10.35 9.26 -11.05
N PHE A 127 9.11 8.94 -10.65
CA PHE A 127 7.91 9.57 -11.21
C PHE A 127 7.91 11.09 -10.99
N CYS A 128 8.16 11.58 -9.77
CA CYS A 128 8.19 13.02 -9.50
C CYS A 128 9.31 13.75 -10.24
N SER A 129 10.46 13.10 -10.45
CA SER A 129 11.61 13.77 -11.07
C SER A 129 11.36 14.27 -12.49
N VAL A 130 10.41 13.66 -13.21
CA VAL A 130 10.03 14.04 -14.58
C VAL A 130 8.76 14.88 -14.65
N HIS A 131 8.05 15.08 -13.53
CA HIS A 131 6.79 15.84 -13.47
C HIS A 131 6.89 17.08 -12.58
N SER A 132 6.15 18.12 -12.94
CA SER A 132 6.04 19.34 -12.14
C SER A 132 5.12 19.15 -10.92
N LEU A 133 5.24 20.02 -9.91
CA LEU A 133 4.37 20.01 -8.74
C LEU A 133 2.88 20.08 -9.10
N GLN A 134 2.53 20.93 -10.08
CA GLN A 134 1.16 21.13 -10.54
C GLN A 134 0.58 19.86 -11.16
N GLU A 135 1.37 19.17 -11.98
CA GLU A 135 0.99 17.91 -12.63
C GLU A 135 0.74 16.81 -11.61
N VAL A 136 1.68 16.61 -10.68
CA VAL A 136 1.59 15.58 -9.63
C VAL A 136 0.39 15.82 -8.70
N TYR A 137 0.13 17.08 -8.32
CA TYR A 137 -0.92 17.40 -7.36
C TYR A 137 -2.34 17.41 -7.96
N ILE A 138 -2.50 17.85 -9.21
CA ILE A 138 -3.82 18.08 -9.82
C ILE A 138 -4.14 17.10 -10.93
N GLY A 139 -3.21 16.87 -11.86
CA GLY A 139 -3.54 16.24 -13.15
C GLY A 139 -3.25 14.75 -13.22
N LEU A 140 -2.28 14.26 -12.45
CA LEU A 140 -1.71 12.92 -12.61
C LEU A 140 -1.78 12.06 -11.35
N PHE A 141 -2.36 12.56 -10.25
CA PHE A 141 -2.44 11.83 -8.99
C PHE A 141 -3.08 10.44 -9.16
N ASP A 142 -4.22 10.38 -9.87
CA ASP A 142 -4.94 9.11 -10.09
C ASP A 142 -4.13 8.11 -10.94
N GLN A 143 -3.17 8.59 -11.74
CA GLN A 143 -2.30 7.71 -12.54
C GLN A 143 -1.16 7.12 -11.71
N ILE A 144 -0.81 7.73 -10.57
CA ILE A 144 0.27 7.24 -9.70
C ILE A 144 -0.13 5.89 -9.10
N ASP A 145 -1.37 5.76 -8.62
CA ASP A 145 -1.87 4.53 -7.99
C ASP A 145 -1.74 3.32 -8.93
N GLU A 146 -2.24 3.44 -10.16
CA GLU A 146 -2.20 2.36 -11.14
C GLU A 146 -0.78 2.10 -11.67
N ASN A 147 0.01 3.14 -11.97
CA ASN A 147 1.39 2.95 -12.44
C ASN A 147 2.27 2.28 -11.37
N LEU A 148 2.11 2.68 -10.10
CA LEU A 148 2.86 2.10 -8.99
C LEU A 148 2.44 0.64 -8.77
N LYS A 149 1.14 0.34 -8.82
CA LYS A 149 0.64 -1.04 -8.75
C LYS A 149 1.23 -1.93 -9.85
N LEU A 150 1.18 -1.47 -11.10
CA LEU A 150 1.66 -2.25 -12.25
C LEU A 150 3.17 -2.51 -12.14
N THR A 151 3.95 -1.46 -11.86
CA THR A 151 5.41 -1.55 -11.75
C THR A 151 5.84 -2.45 -10.59
N LEU A 152 5.20 -2.32 -9.43
CA LEU A 152 5.46 -3.20 -8.29
C LEU A 152 5.15 -4.66 -8.63
N GLN A 153 4.01 -4.93 -9.27
CA GLN A 153 3.62 -6.29 -9.61
C GLN A 153 4.54 -6.91 -10.66
N GLU A 154 4.97 -6.15 -11.67
CA GLU A 154 5.89 -6.62 -12.70
C GLU A 154 7.22 -7.09 -12.10
N ASP A 155 7.82 -6.28 -11.24
CA ASP A 155 9.08 -6.61 -10.58
C ASP A 155 8.93 -7.82 -9.64
N LEU A 156 7.87 -7.86 -8.84
CA LEU A 156 7.60 -8.97 -7.92
C LEU A 156 7.36 -10.29 -8.65
N THR A 157 6.80 -10.25 -9.85
CA THR A 157 6.57 -11.45 -10.67
C THR A 157 7.89 -12.13 -11.03
N SER A 158 8.98 -11.37 -11.20
CA SER A 158 10.31 -11.90 -11.51
C SER A 158 11.15 -12.21 -10.26
N MET A 159 11.10 -11.34 -9.25
CA MET A 159 11.98 -11.41 -8.08
C MET A 159 11.42 -12.30 -6.96
N ALA A 160 10.11 -12.27 -6.75
CA ALA A 160 9.43 -12.82 -5.58
C ALA A 160 8.10 -13.49 -5.97
N PRO A 161 8.16 -14.58 -6.77
CA PRO A 161 6.96 -15.24 -7.26
C PRO A 161 6.10 -15.72 -6.07
N GLY A 162 4.84 -15.28 -6.04
CA GLY A 162 3.89 -15.62 -4.98
C GLY A 162 3.58 -14.48 -4.01
N LEU A 163 4.27 -13.34 -4.10
CA LEU A 163 3.82 -12.08 -3.50
C LEU A 163 2.98 -11.30 -4.51
N ILE A 164 1.72 -11.01 -4.17
CA ILE A 164 0.76 -10.40 -5.10
C ILE A 164 0.24 -9.08 -4.53
N ILE A 165 0.30 -8.03 -5.34
CA ILE A 165 -0.24 -6.71 -5.05
C ILE A 165 -1.68 -6.64 -5.55
N GLN A 166 -2.62 -6.39 -4.64
CA GLN A 166 -4.03 -6.26 -4.96
C GLN A 166 -4.40 -4.83 -5.34
N ALA A 167 -3.97 -3.88 -4.52
CA ALA A 167 -4.27 -2.47 -4.71
C ALA A 167 -3.17 -1.61 -4.08
N VAL A 168 -2.97 -0.42 -4.65
CA VAL A 168 -2.14 0.63 -4.08
C VAL A 168 -3.02 1.86 -3.90
N ARG A 169 -2.88 2.53 -2.77
CA ARG A 169 -3.56 3.80 -2.50
C ARG A 169 -2.52 4.80 -2.05
N VAL A 170 -2.34 5.86 -2.81
CA VAL A 170 -1.48 6.99 -2.43
C VAL A 170 -2.38 8.06 -1.81
N THR A 171 -1.87 8.79 -0.82
CA THR A 171 -2.54 9.98 -0.28
C THR A 171 -1.99 11.23 -0.96
N LYS A 172 -2.77 12.31 -1.02
CA LYS A 172 -2.29 13.57 -1.61
C LYS A 172 -1.00 14.04 -0.93
N PRO A 173 0.00 14.52 -1.69
CA PRO A 173 1.26 14.94 -1.10
C PRO A 173 1.09 16.25 -0.32
N ASN A 174 1.84 16.35 0.77
CA ASN A 174 1.96 17.54 1.59
C ASN A 174 2.92 18.55 0.93
N ILE A 175 2.42 19.76 0.70
CA ILE A 175 3.15 20.86 0.07
C ILE A 175 3.65 21.83 1.16
N PRO A 176 4.88 22.38 1.03
CA PRO A 176 5.38 23.42 1.93
C PRO A 176 4.42 24.63 2.03
N GLU A 177 4.27 25.16 3.26
CA GLU A 177 3.33 26.24 3.59
C GLU A 177 3.48 27.52 2.75
N SER A 178 4.70 27.81 2.28
CA SER A 178 5.00 29.02 1.50
C SER A 178 4.21 29.09 0.18
N ILE A 179 3.89 27.94 -0.41
CA ILE A 179 3.19 27.84 -1.69
C ILE A 179 1.83 27.12 -1.57
N ARG A 180 1.58 26.45 -0.44
CA ARG A 180 0.40 25.61 -0.19
C ARG A 180 -0.92 26.28 -0.55
N ARG A 181 -1.17 27.49 -0.05
CA ARG A 181 -2.45 28.20 -0.25
C ARG A 181 -2.78 28.41 -1.73
N ASN A 182 -1.79 28.66 -2.57
CA ASN A 182 -2.02 28.90 -3.99
C ASN A 182 -2.47 27.62 -4.71
N TYR A 183 -1.90 26.48 -4.34
CA TYR A 183 -2.20 25.19 -4.96
C TYR A 183 -3.47 24.54 -4.39
N GLU A 184 -3.76 24.73 -3.10
CA GLU A 184 -5.02 24.29 -2.49
C GLU A 184 -6.22 24.97 -3.14
N LEU A 185 -6.18 26.29 -3.31
CA LEU A 185 -7.26 27.03 -3.99
C LEU A 185 -7.50 26.52 -5.42
N ILE A 186 -6.44 26.22 -6.17
CA ILE A 186 -6.55 25.70 -7.55
C ILE A 186 -7.06 24.26 -7.54
N GLY A 187 -6.62 23.44 -6.58
CA GLY A 187 -7.08 22.06 -6.41
C GLY A 187 -8.56 21.99 -6.04
N ASP A 188 -9.01 22.81 -5.09
CA ASP A 188 -10.40 22.86 -4.64
C ASP A 188 -11.33 23.27 -5.78
N LEU A 189 -10.92 24.26 -6.59
CA LEU A 189 -11.65 24.67 -7.80
C LEU A 189 -11.76 23.57 -8.85
N HIS A 190 -10.81 22.64 -8.94
CA HIS A 190 -10.90 21.48 -9.84
C HIS A 190 -11.76 20.36 -9.27
N SER A 191 -11.84 20.22 -7.94
CA SER A 191 -12.67 19.20 -7.30
C SER A 191 -14.15 19.58 -7.15
N ASP A 192 -14.51 20.84 -7.42
CA ASP A 192 -15.90 21.30 -7.37
C ASP A 192 -16.67 20.92 -8.65
N PRO A 193 -17.68 20.02 -8.59
CA PRO A 193 -18.48 19.62 -9.74
C PRO A 193 -19.28 20.78 -10.36
N SER A 194 -19.43 21.92 -9.67
CA SER A 194 -20.08 23.12 -10.22
C SER A 194 -19.20 23.90 -11.22
N ALA A 195 -17.87 23.72 -11.17
CA ALA A 195 -16.93 24.38 -12.08
C ALA A 195 -16.96 23.77 -13.49
N GLU A 196 -17.23 22.47 -13.62
CA GLU A 196 -17.45 21.76 -14.90
C GLU A 196 -18.66 22.36 -15.66
N SER A 197 -19.73 22.70 -14.92
CA SER A 197 -20.93 23.37 -15.46
C SER A 197 -20.65 24.78 -16.00
N TYR A 198 -19.62 25.46 -15.50
CA TYR A 198 -19.17 26.77 -15.99
C TYR A 198 -18.14 26.66 -17.13
N ARG A 199 -17.31 25.61 -17.17
CA ARG A 199 -16.34 25.36 -18.26
C ARG A 199 -17.03 25.00 -19.57
N GLY A 200 -18.07 24.16 -19.51
CA GLY A 200 -18.96 23.89 -20.66
C GLY A 200 -19.78 25.11 -21.11
N ARG A 201 -19.93 26.13 -20.25
CA ARG A 201 -20.58 27.41 -20.58
C ARG A 201 -19.64 28.39 -21.28
N ARG A 202 -18.33 28.35 -20.99
CA ARG A 202 -17.32 29.23 -21.61
C ARG A 202 -16.90 28.79 -23.01
N THR A 203 -16.96 27.50 -23.33
CA THR A 203 -16.74 27.03 -24.71
C THR A 203 -17.81 27.54 -25.70
N CYS A 204 -18.96 28.03 -25.22
CA CYS A 204 -19.97 28.71 -26.05
C CYS A 204 -19.81 30.24 -26.13
N GLN A 205 -18.85 30.84 -25.41
CA GLN A 205 -18.68 32.31 -25.36
C GLN A 205 -17.48 32.82 -26.18
N HIS A 206 -16.72 31.94 -26.84
CA HIS A 206 -15.62 32.31 -27.74
C HIS A 206 -15.79 31.67 -29.13
N LEU A 207 -16.99 31.77 -29.69
CA LEU A 207 -17.19 31.66 -31.14
C LEU A 207 -17.43 33.08 -31.67
N ASP A 208 -16.51 33.49 -32.53
CA ASP A 208 -16.48 34.79 -33.20
C ASP A 208 -17.82 35.16 -33.86
N HIS A 209 -18.01 36.47 -34.02
CA HIS A 209 -19.12 37.15 -34.69
C HIS A 209 -19.32 36.70 -36.16
N ALA A 210 -19.79 35.49 -36.41
CA ALA A 210 -20.44 35.08 -37.65
C ALA A 210 -21.03 33.67 -37.45
N VAL A 211 -22.20 33.42 -38.02
CA VAL A 211 -22.96 32.15 -37.93
C VAL A 211 -23.82 32.02 -36.67
N PHE A 212 -24.61 33.06 -36.40
CA PHE A 212 -25.77 33.01 -35.51
C PHE A 212 -27.05 32.76 -36.32
N THR A 213 -27.21 31.57 -36.89
CA THR A 213 -28.52 31.13 -37.44
C THR A 213 -28.82 29.63 -37.36
N ASP A 214 -27.87 28.75 -37.01
CA ASP A 214 -28.17 27.30 -36.90
C ASP A 214 -28.05 26.71 -35.47
N ALA A 215 -27.47 27.43 -34.50
CA ALA A 215 -27.21 26.88 -33.17
C ALA A 215 -28.39 26.98 -32.16
N VAL A 216 -29.48 27.69 -32.49
CA VAL A 216 -30.62 27.84 -31.56
C VAL A 216 -31.53 26.60 -31.52
N ARG A 217 -31.37 25.65 -32.44
CA ARG A 217 -32.23 24.45 -32.50
C ARG A 217 -31.76 23.29 -31.62
N GLN A 218 -30.51 23.32 -31.12
CA GLN A 218 -29.95 22.20 -30.37
C GLN A 218 -29.99 22.38 -28.83
N CYS A 219 -30.20 23.59 -28.32
CA CYS A 219 -30.18 23.86 -26.87
C CYS A 219 -31.56 23.82 -26.17
N THR A 220 -32.67 23.67 -26.90
CA THR A 220 -34.04 23.64 -26.33
C THR A 220 -34.69 22.26 -26.35
N ALA A 221 -33.92 21.17 -26.51
CA ALA A 221 -34.48 19.81 -26.58
C ALA A 221 -34.44 19.01 -25.26
N VAL A 222 -33.89 19.55 -24.16
CA VAL A 222 -33.74 18.80 -22.89
C VAL A 222 -34.70 19.27 -21.78
N TYR A 223 -35.45 20.36 -21.97
CA TYR A 223 -36.37 20.90 -20.95
C TYR A 223 -37.84 20.51 -21.11
N ALA A 224 -38.16 19.47 -21.89
CA ALA A 224 -39.54 19.11 -22.22
C ALA A 224 -40.01 17.74 -21.69
N ASP A 225 -39.31 17.09 -20.76
CA ASP A 225 -39.67 15.71 -20.35
C ASP A 225 -39.82 15.45 -18.84
N ASN A 226 -39.91 16.49 -18.00
CA ASN A 226 -40.28 16.32 -16.59
C ASN A 226 -41.53 17.15 -16.26
N GLY A 227 -42.69 16.57 -16.57
CA GLY A 227 -43.98 17.05 -16.12
C GLY A 227 -44.17 16.88 -14.60
N HIS A 228 -44.63 17.96 -13.96
CA HIS A 228 -45.41 17.89 -12.72
C HIS A 228 -46.66 18.74 -12.95
N SER A 229 -47.78 18.08 -13.26
CA SER A 229 -49.13 18.62 -13.10
C SER A 229 -49.72 18.03 -11.82
N SER A 230 -49.59 18.80 -10.75
CA SER A 230 -50.53 18.77 -9.61
C SER A 230 -51.62 19.79 -9.91
N GLU A 231 -52.85 19.45 -9.53
CA GLU A 231 -54.12 20.19 -9.70
C GLU A 231 -54.88 19.97 -11.01
#